data_AF-A0A0B4I1J7-F1
#
_entry.id   AF-A0A0B4I1J7-F1
#
_cell.length_a   1.000
_cell.length_b   1.000
_cell.length_c   1.000
_cell.angle_alpha   90.00
_cell.angle_beta   90.00
_cell.angle_gamma   90.00
#
_symmetry.space_group_name_H-M   'P 1'
#
loop_
_entity.id
_entity.type
_entity.pdbx_description
1 polymer ?
#
loop_
_entity_poly.entity_id
_entity_poly.type
_entity_poly.pdbx_seq_one_letter_code
_entity_poly.pdbx_strand_id
1 'polypeptide(L)'
;MDAQSDAAIKLKRIGIVGAGNMGSTMGFAFSELGLDVSVWDGKSANIDRFMTQVSQCEGLKGKSTGFYDKAEFAASLGERSNRKVFIISITHSDPADQVLSKLRPELNEGHIIMDGGNEHYRDTERRQKECRNIGMVHNGIEVGMLSALCEAWGFLNTGMGLDCHQIGQVFQQWNNEGELNGTFLVKIAADVCKARKGNAIMATNAKLDSCVGRELQRNYGVLKDIVSRGLAYDHYMPNLSATLEYMKCSGGTMLPTRFMEAQMDYFGAHSYDKPGVLGEDPGPVA
;
A
#
# COMPACT_ATOMS: atom_id res chain seq x y z
N MET A 1 -13.90 -20.30 30.57
CA MET A 1 -15.20 -19.64 30.31
C MET A 1 -14.93 -18.15 30.24
N ASP A 2 -15.12 -17.48 29.10
CA ASP A 2 -15.63 -17.97 27.82
C ASP A 2 -14.86 -17.41 26.62
N ALA A 3 -14.89 -18.16 25.51
CA ALA A 3 -14.31 -17.74 24.26
C ALA A 3 -15.29 -16.84 23.51
N GLN A 4 -15.06 -15.52 23.54
CA GLN A 4 -15.63 -14.64 22.52
C GLN A 4 -14.87 -14.87 21.21
N SER A 5 -15.60 -15.25 20.17
CA SER A 5 -15.03 -15.70 18.90
C SER A 5 -14.31 -14.57 18.17
N ASP A 6 -13.01 -14.73 17.97
CA ASP A 6 -12.23 -13.90 17.05
C ASP A 6 -12.71 -14.13 15.61
N ALA A 7 -13.69 -13.31 15.21
CA ALA A 7 -14.30 -13.33 13.89
C ALA A 7 -13.44 -12.59 12.84
N ALA A 8 -12.11 -12.69 12.97
CA ALA A 8 -11.18 -12.33 11.92
C ALA A 8 -11.64 -12.95 10.60
N ILE A 9 -11.82 -12.12 9.57
CA ILE A 9 -12.27 -12.56 8.25
C ILE A 9 -11.18 -13.46 7.67
N LYS A 10 -11.35 -14.78 7.81
CA LYS A 10 -10.53 -15.80 7.14
C LYS A 10 -10.85 -15.80 5.65
N LEU A 11 -10.36 -14.77 4.97
CA LEU A 11 -10.24 -14.71 3.53
C LEU A 11 -9.39 -15.92 3.12
N LYS A 12 -10.05 -17.01 2.68
CA LYS A 12 -9.35 -18.21 2.22
C LYS A 12 -8.99 -18.13 0.74
N ARG A 13 -9.68 -17.27 -0.02
CA ARG A 13 -9.57 -17.19 -1.47
C ARG A 13 -9.58 -15.75 -1.96
N ILE A 14 -8.76 -15.45 -2.96
CA ILE A 14 -8.66 -14.13 -3.59
C ILE A 14 -8.71 -14.25 -5.12
N GLY A 15 -9.32 -13.27 -5.78
CA GLY A 15 -9.39 -13.20 -7.24
C GLY A 15 -8.39 -12.20 -7.80
N ILE A 16 -7.60 -12.61 -8.78
CA ILE A 16 -6.71 -11.72 -9.52
C ILE A 16 -7.24 -11.57 -10.95
N VAL A 17 -7.36 -10.32 -11.39
CA VAL A 17 -7.87 -9.90 -12.68
C VAL A 17 -6.72 -9.28 -13.45
N GLY A 18 -6.17 -10.04 -14.40
CA GLY A 18 -4.92 -9.76 -15.11
C GLY A 18 -3.82 -10.74 -14.72
N ALA A 19 -3.42 -11.62 -15.66
CA ALA A 19 -2.30 -12.54 -15.55
C ALA A 19 -1.05 -11.98 -16.27
N GLY A 20 -0.88 -10.66 -16.21
CA GLY A 20 0.39 -9.98 -16.50
C GLY A 20 1.45 -10.33 -15.45
N ASN A 21 2.71 -9.94 -15.68
CA ASN A 21 3.83 -10.32 -14.80
C ASN A 21 3.58 -9.96 -13.32
N MET A 22 3.00 -8.79 -13.06
CA MET A 22 2.65 -8.32 -11.72
C MET A 22 1.54 -9.18 -11.09
N GLY A 23 0.38 -9.33 -11.75
CA GLY A 23 -0.74 -10.16 -11.28
C GLY A 23 -0.36 -11.62 -11.05
N SER A 24 0.41 -12.24 -11.95
CA SER A 24 0.97 -13.58 -11.75
C SER A 24 1.83 -13.66 -10.47
N THR A 25 2.71 -12.67 -10.25
CA THR A 25 3.63 -12.68 -9.10
C THR A 25 2.90 -12.45 -7.78
N MET A 26 1.88 -11.58 -7.77
CA MET A 26 0.98 -11.46 -6.61
C MET A 26 0.24 -12.79 -6.35
N GLY A 27 -0.17 -13.51 -7.40
CA GLY A 27 -0.78 -14.83 -7.27
C GLY A 27 0.13 -15.87 -6.62
N PHE A 28 1.44 -15.85 -6.91
CA PHE A 28 2.39 -16.70 -6.20
C PHE A 28 2.53 -16.27 -4.73
N ALA A 29 2.71 -14.98 -4.44
CA ALA A 29 2.86 -14.48 -3.07
C ALA A 29 1.65 -14.80 -2.16
N PHE A 30 0.42 -14.63 -2.65
CA PHE A 30 -0.78 -15.02 -1.90
C PHE A 30 -0.89 -16.54 -1.69
N SER A 31 -0.48 -17.34 -2.67
CA SER A 31 -0.45 -18.80 -2.57
C SER A 31 0.66 -19.31 -1.64
N GLU A 32 1.84 -18.68 -1.60
CA GLU A 32 2.90 -18.92 -0.60
C GLU A 32 2.41 -18.64 0.82
N LEU A 33 1.53 -17.65 1.02
CA LEU A 33 0.86 -17.35 2.29
C LEU A 33 -0.31 -18.30 2.63
N GLY A 34 -0.70 -19.20 1.72
CA GLY A 34 -1.75 -20.20 1.95
C GLY A 34 -3.15 -19.80 1.50
N LEU A 35 -3.29 -18.75 0.68
CA LEU A 35 -4.56 -18.38 0.05
C LEU A 35 -4.78 -19.19 -1.23
N ASP A 36 -6.00 -19.66 -1.44
CA ASP A 36 -6.43 -20.09 -2.77
C ASP A 36 -6.47 -18.87 -3.69
N VAL A 37 -5.89 -18.98 -4.89
CA VAL A 37 -5.81 -17.87 -5.85
C VAL A 37 -6.52 -18.26 -7.13
N SER A 38 -7.65 -17.60 -7.41
CA SER A 38 -8.29 -17.68 -8.71
C SER A 38 -7.73 -16.56 -9.61
N VAL A 39 -7.46 -16.85 -10.88
CA VAL A 39 -6.93 -15.86 -11.83
C VAL A 39 -7.74 -15.87 -13.12
N TRP A 40 -8.09 -14.69 -13.62
CA TRP A 40 -8.71 -14.48 -14.93
C TRP A 40 -8.00 -13.35 -15.69
N ASP A 41 -7.95 -13.45 -17.01
CA ASP A 41 -7.42 -12.44 -17.92
C ASP A 41 -8.28 -12.42 -19.20
N GLY A 42 -8.39 -11.27 -19.85
CA GLY A 42 -9.03 -11.16 -21.16
C GLY A 42 -8.26 -11.82 -22.31
N LYS A 43 -7.04 -12.34 -22.05
CA LYS A 43 -6.18 -13.07 -23.00
C LYS A 43 -5.82 -14.45 -22.43
N SER A 44 -6.33 -15.53 -23.03
CA SER A 44 -6.06 -16.92 -22.61
C SER A 44 -4.56 -17.22 -22.45
N ALA A 45 -3.72 -16.74 -23.37
CA ALA A 45 -2.27 -16.93 -23.33
C ALA A 45 -1.58 -16.43 -22.04
N ASN A 46 -2.16 -15.44 -21.35
CA ASN A 46 -1.65 -14.99 -20.05
C ASN A 46 -1.98 -16.00 -18.94
N ILE A 47 -3.17 -16.62 -19.00
CA ILE A 47 -3.62 -17.69 -18.09
C ILE A 47 -2.82 -18.97 -18.33
N ASP A 48 -2.60 -19.35 -19.60
CA ASP A 48 -1.77 -20.50 -20.00
C ASP A 48 -0.35 -20.38 -19.41
N ARG A 49 0.25 -19.19 -19.55
CA ARG A 49 1.55 -18.86 -18.96
C ARG A 49 1.52 -18.90 -17.43
N PHE A 50 0.52 -18.32 -16.79
CA PHE A 50 0.39 -18.37 -15.33
C PHE A 50 0.30 -19.81 -14.82
N MET A 51 -0.53 -20.65 -15.43
CA MET A 51 -0.64 -22.06 -15.03
C MET A 51 0.63 -22.87 -15.29
N THR A 52 1.35 -22.55 -16.37
CA THR A 52 2.69 -23.11 -16.63
C THR A 52 3.66 -22.74 -15.50
N GLN A 53 3.67 -21.48 -15.06
CA GLN A 53 4.48 -21.01 -13.93
C GLN A 53 4.06 -21.66 -12.60
N VAL A 54 2.76 -21.77 -12.31
CA VAL A 54 2.24 -22.52 -11.13
C VAL A 54 2.80 -23.93 -11.08
N SER A 55 2.83 -24.65 -12.22
CA SER A 55 3.37 -26.02 -12.30
C SER A 55 4.89 -26.15 -12.11
N GLN A 56 5.61 -25.02 -12.10
CA GLN A 56 7.07 -24.93 -11.89
C GLN A 56 7.44 -24.37 -10.50
N CYS A 57 6.47 -23.89 -9.72
CA CYS A 57 6.69 -23.33 -8.40
C CYS A 57 6.53 -24.39 -7.29
N GLU A 58 7.65 -24.80 -6.69
CA GLU A 58 7.65 -25.55 -5.43
C GLU A 58 7.32 -24.64 -4.23
N GLY A 59 6.71 -25.19 -3.17
CA GLY A 59 6.48 -24.47 -1.91
C GLY A 59 5.18 -23.64 -1.80
N LEU A 60 4.38 -23.56 -2.87
CA LEU A 60 3.04 -22.97 -2.82
C LEU A 60 2.13 -23.70 -1.81
N LYS A 61 1.46 -22.95 -0.93
CA LYS A 61 0.63 -23.51 0.17
C LYS A 61 -0.87 -23.51 -0.11
N GLY A 62 -1.36 -22.59 -0.96
CA GLY A 62 -2.76 -22.47 -1.37
C GLY A 62 -2.98 -22.87 -2.83
N LYS A 63 -4.23 -23.17 -3.23
CA LYS A 63 -4.50 -23.63 -4.60
C LYS A 63 -4.59 -22.46 -5.58
N SER A 64 -3.61 -22.33 -6.48
CA SER A 64 -3.70 -21.46 -7.65
C SER A 64 -4.53 -22.11 -8.78
N THR A 65 -5.41 -21.37 -9.44
CA THR A 65 -6.23 -21.86 -10.56
C THR A 65 -6.59 -20.74 -11.54
N GLY A 66 -6.31 -20.95 -12.82
CA GLY A 66 -6.68 -20.07 -13.92
C GLY A 66 -8.06 -20.39 -14.50
N PHE A 67 -8.77 -19.35 -14.94
CA PHE A 67 -10.11 -19.41 -15.50
C PHE A 67 -10.18 -18.61 -16.79
N TYR A 68 -10.84 -19.14 -17.82
CA TYR A 68 -10.97 -18.49 -19.13
C TYR A 68 -12.28 -17.69 -19.24
N ASP A 69 -13.34 -18.11 -18.54
CA ASP A 69 -14.55 -17.30 -18.34
C ASP A 69 -14.53 -16.52 -17.01
N LYS A 70 -15.13 -15.32 -17.04
CA LYS A 70 -15.19 -14.36 -15.93
C LYS A 70 -16.24 -14.73 -14.87
N ALA A 71 -17.32 -15.43 -15.25
CA ALA A 71 -18.38 -15.85 -14.34
C ALA A 71 -17.96 -17.12 -13.59
N GLU A 72 -17.31 -18.07 -14.27
CA GLU A 72 -16.61 -19.18 -13.62
C GLU A 72 -15.56 -18.69 -12.61
N PHE A 73 -14.71 -17.73 -13.03
CA PHE A 73 -13.77 -17.04 -12.15
C PHE A 73 -14.48 -16.41 -10.93
N ALA A 74 -15.51 -15.59 -11.13
CA ALA A 74 -16.19 -14.91 -10.03
C ALA A 74 -16.96 -15.88 -9.12
N ALA A 75 -17.51 -16.97 -9.65
CA ALA A 75 -18.13 -18.05 -8.88
C ALA A 75 -17.09 -18.83 -8.07
N SER A 76 -15.89 -19.05 -8.61
CA SER A 76 -14.82 -19.77 -7.90
C SER A 76 -14.41 -19.12 -6.58
N LEU A 77 -14.60 -17.80 -6.43
CA LEU A 77 -14.32 -17.06 -5.19
C LEU A 77 -15.31 -17.36 -4.04
N GLY A 78 -16.34 -18.15 -4.29
CA GLY A 78 -17.35 -18.59 -3.30
C GLY A 78 -18.77 -18.22 -3.70
N GLU A 79 -19.73 -18.45 -2.80
CA GLU A 79 -21.13 -18.10 -3.03
C GLU A 79 -21.35 -16.61 -3.31
N ARG A 80 -22.42 -16.27 -4.03
CA ARG A 80 -22.76 -14.88 -4.43
C ARG A 80 -23.10 -13.98 -3.22
N SER A 81 -23.49 -14.59 -2.11
CA SER A 81 -23.76 -13.99 -0.80
C SER A 81 -22.51 -13.51 -0.04
N ASN A 82 -21.33 -14.07 -0.34
CA ASN A 82 -20.11 -13.81 0.42
C ASN A 82 -19.33 -12.59 -0.12
N ARG A 83 -18.70 -11.84 0.78
CA ARG A 83 -17.77 -10.74 0.43
C ARG A 83 -16.55 -11.31 -0.28
N LYS A 84 -16.47 -11.06 -1.59
CA LYS A 84 -15.33 -11.42 -2.45
C LYS A 84 -14.34 -10.27 -2.55
N VAL A 85 -13.05 -10.60 -2.67
CA VAL A 85 -11.95 -9.65 -2.88
C VAL A 85 -11.34 -9.91 -4.26
N PHE A 86 -11.28 -8.85 -5.07
CA PHE A 86 -10.69 -8.84 -6.40
C PHE A 86 -9.50 -7.87 -6.41
N ILE A 87 -8.37 -8.28 -6.98
CA ILE A 87 -7.24 -7.40 -7.30
C ILE A 87 -7.21 -7.23 -8.82
N ILE A 88 -7.25 -5.98 -9.29
CA ILE A 88 -7.07 -5.64 -10.71
C ILE A 88 -5.58 -5.30 -10.93
N SER A 89 -4.93 -6.06 -11.80
CA SER A 89 -3.54 -5.88 -12.22
C SER A 89 -3.48 -5.80 -13.75
N ILE A 90 -4.04 -4.71 -14.27
CA ILE A 90 -4.22 -4.40 -15.69
C ILE A 90 -3.47 -3.10 -16.01
N THR A 91 -3.08 -2.90 -17.26
CA THR A 91 -2.56 -1.60 -17.75
C THR A 91 -3.57 -0.48 -17.49
N HIS A 92 -3.07 0.65 -16.94
CA HIS A 92 -3.83 1.83 -16.56
C HIS A 92 -4.69 2.45 -17.69
N SER A 93 -5.62 3.32 -17.28
CA SER A 93 -6.60 3.99 -18.13
C SER A 93 -7.53 2.99 -18.85
N ASP A 94 -7.91 3.23 -20.11
CA ASP A 94 -8.97 2.50 -20.83
C ASP A 94 -9.00 0.96 -20.67
N PRO A 95 -7.89 0.21 -20.66
CA PRO A 95 -7.93 -1.24 -20.49
C PRO A 95 -8.45 -1.66 -19.11
N ALA A 96 -8.13 -0.91 -18.05
CA ALA A 96 -8.64 -1.15 -16.70
C ALA A 96 -10.13 -0.85 -16.61
N ASP A 97 -10.61 0.27 -17.19
CA ASP A 97 -12.04 0.59 -17.26
C ASP A 97 -12.84 -0.44 -18.08
N GLN A 98 -12.29 -0.92 -19.21
CA GLN A 98 -12.88 -2.00 -20.00
C GLN A 98 -12.99 -3.32 -19.23
N VAL A 99 -11.98 -3.66 -18.43
CA VAL A 99 -11.97 -4.88 -17.61
C VAL A 99 -12.93 -4.76 -16.43
N LEU A 100 -12.96 -3.61 -15.75
CA LEU A 100 -13.93 -3.29 -14.70
C LEU A 100 -15.37 -3.37 -15.23
N SER A 101 -15.63 -2.83 -16.42
CA SER A 101 -16.93 -2.92 -17.11
C SER A 101 -17.33 -4.38 -17.41
N LYS A 102 -16.40 -5.21 -17.90
CA LYS A 102 -16.63 -6.66 -18.14
C LYS A 102 -16.90 -7.45 -16.87
N LEU A 103 -16.28 -7.08 -15.75
CA LEU A 103 -16.43 -7.73 -14.45
C LEU A 103 -17.72 -7.30 -13.73
N ARG A 104 -18.22 -6.08 -13.99
CA ARG A 104 -19.38 -5.43 -13.32
C ARG A 104 -20.63 -6.33 -13.13
N PRO A 105 -21.04 -7.20 -14.07
CA PRO A 105 -22.19 -8.10 -13.88
C PRO A 105 -22.01 -9.18 -12.78
N GLU A 106 -20.77 -9.54 -12.49
CA GLU A 106 -20.41 -10.57 -11.51
C GLU A 106 -20.21 -10.01 -10.10
N LEU A 107 -20.24 -8.68 -9.96
CA LEU A 107 -20.04 -7.96 -8.71
C LEU A 107 -21.36 -7.68 -8.00
N ASN A 108 -21.34 -7.74 -6.67
CA ASN A 108 -22.48 -7.43 -5.82
C ASN A 108 -22.08 -6.36 -4.78
N GLU A 109 -23.08 -5.78 -4.13
CA GLU A 109 -22.86 -4.83 -3.05
C GLU A 109 -21.96 -5.42 -1.95
N GLY A 110 -21.00 -4.62 -1.49
CA GLY A 110 -20.06 -5.05 -0.46
C GLY A 110 -19.00 -6.09 -0.89
N HIS A 111 -18.89 -6.45 -2.16
CA HIS A 111 -17.62 -6.96 -2.71
C HIS A 111 -16.51 -5.90 -2.57
N ILE A 112 -15.24 -6.29 -2.63
CA ILE A 112 -14.08 -5.38 -2.58
C ILE A 112 -13.26 -5.48 -3.87
N ILE A 113 -12.88 -4.34 -4.42
CA ILE A 113 -11.91 -4.22 -5.52
C ILE A 113 -10.68 -3.48 -5.01
N MET A 114 -9.50 -4.04 -5.25
CA MET A 114 -8.20 -3.39 -5.06
C MET A 114 -7.63 -3.10 -6.45
N ASP A 115 -7.53 -1.82 -6.82
CA ASP A 115 -6.91 -1.39 -8.08
C ASP A 115 -5.40 -1.23 -7.86
N GLY A 116 -4.65 -2.26 -8.28
CA GLY A 116 -3.18 -2.32 -8.30
C GLY A 116 -2.59 -1.90 -9.64
N GLY A 117 -3.29 -1.07 -10.41
CA GLY A 117 -2.71 -0.35 -11.53
C GLY A 117 -1.91 0.86 -11.04
N ASN A 118 -0.77 1.14 -11.67
CA ASN A 118 -0.12 2.46 -11.57
C ASN A 118 -0.95 3.48 -12.36
N GLU A 119 -2.02 3.97 -11.73
CA GLU A 119 -3.11 4.74 -12.32
C GLU A 119 -3.04 6.22 -11.93
N HIS A 120 -3.57 7.09 -12.78
CA HIS A 120 -3.67 8.50 -12.47
C HIS A 120 -4.83 8.77 -11.47
N TYR A 121 -4.55 9.54 -10.41
CA TYR A 121 -5.44 9.65 -9.24
C TYR A 121 -6.90 10.08 -9.54
N ARG A 122 -7.13 10.86 -10.61
CA ARG A 122 -8.48 11.29 -11.01
C ARG A 122 -9.33 10.15 -11.59
N ASP A 123 -8.68 9.21 -12.25
CA ASP A 123 -9.29 8.04 -12.87
C ASP A 123 -9.63 7.01 -11.79
N THR A 124 -8.72 6.84 -10.83
CA THR A 124 -8.99 6.19 -9.54
C THR A 124 -10.21 6.80 -8.81
N GLU A 125 -10.23 8.12 -8.59
CA GLU A 125 -11.36 8.82 -7.94
C GLU A 125 -12.67 8.62 -8.70
N ARG A 126 -12.64 8.66 -10.05
CA ARG A 126 -13.82 8.40 -10.90
C ARG A 126 -14.34 6.99 -10.64
N ARG A 127 -13.49 5.97 -10.76
CA ARG A 127 -13.87 4.56 -10.55
C ARG A 127 -14.39 4.32 -9.14
N GLN A 128 -13.81 4.93 -8.11
CA GLN A 128 -14.32 4.85 -6.73
C GLN A 128 -15.72 5.45 -6.58
N LYS A 129 -16.02 6.56 -7.26
CA LYS A 129 -17.36 7.17 -7.27
C LYS A 129 -18.36 6.31 -8.05
N GLU A 130 -17.98 5.81 -9.23
CA GLU A 130 -18.79 4.88 -10.03
C GLU A 130 -19.08 3.55 -9.33
N CYS A 131 -18.12 3.06 -8.56
CA CYS A 131 -18.21 1.80 -7.84
C CYS A 131 -18.69 1.97 -6.39
N ARG A 132 -19.23 3.10 -5.95
CA ARG A 132 -19.49 3.39 -4.51
C ARG A 132 -20.14 2.25 -3.69
N ASN A 133 -21.00 1.42 -4.29
CA ASN A 133 -21.68 0.29 -3.64
C ASN A 133 -20.81 -1.00 -3.55
N ILE A 134 -19.68 -1.04 -4.25
CA ILE A 134 -18.68 -2.10 -4.32
C ILE A 134 -17.38 -1.48 -3.78
N GLY A 135 -16.88 -1.95 -2.63
CA GLY A 135 -15.79 -1.32 -1.89
C GLY A 135 -14.48 -1.25 -2.69
N MET A 136 -14.32 -0.21 -3.50
CA MET A 136 -13.15 -0.01 -4.34
C MET A 136 -12.11 0.85 -3.63
N VAL A 137 -10.92 0.29 -3.46
CA VAL A 137 -9.74 0.97 -2.94
C VAL A 137 -8.66 0.96 -4.02
N HIS A 138 -8.00 2.10 -4.20
CA HIS A 138 -6.72 2.09 -4.89
C HIS A 138 -5.69 1.39 -4.01
N ASN A 139 -4.70 0.77 -4.62
CA ASN A 139 -3.53 0.34 -3.87
C ASN A 139 -2.72 1.60 -3.48
N GLY A 140 -3.12 2.28 -2.40
CA GLY A 140 -2.31 3.32 -1.76
C GLY A 140 -0.97 2.79 -1.24
N ILE A 141 -0.81 1.47 -1.26
CA ILE A 141 0.41 0.69 -1.11
C ILE A 141 1.16 0.59 -2.51
N GLU A 142 0.91 1.52 -3.48
CA GLU A 142 1.59 1.67 -4.81
C GLU A 142 2.10 3.08 -5.32
N VAL A 143 3.11 3.68 -4.63
CA VAL A 143 3.85 4.97 -4.78
C VAL A 143 5.05 5.07 -3.78
N GLY A 144 4.78 5.27 -2.46
CA GLY A 144 5.68 5.84 -1.41
C GLY A 144 6.68 4.98 -0.59
N MET A 145 6.61 3.64 -0.54
CA MET A 145 7.70 2.77 -0.07
C MET A 145 8.91 2.93 -0.97
N LEU A 146 8.73 3.23 -2.27
CA LEU A 146 9.81 3.76 -3.10
C LEU A 146 10.36 5.06 -2.59
N SER A 147 9.52 5.97 -2.14
CA SER A 147 10.01 7.28 -1.72
C SER A 147 10.99 7.10 -0.58
N ALA A 148 10.68 6.18 0.35
CA ALA A 148 11.62 5.71 1.36
C ALA A 148 12.82 4.93 0.76
N LEU A 149 12.63 3.95 -0.12
CA LEU A 149 13.71 3.11 -0.68
C LEU A 149 14.66 3.87 -1.64
N CYS A 150 14.16 4.83 -2.39
CA CYS A 150 14.93 5.73 -3.26
C CYS A 150 15.73 6.74 -2.43
N GLU A 151 15.20 7.19 -1.29
CA GLU A 151 15.94 8.07 -0.37
C GLU A 151 16.94 7.27 0.48
N ALA A 152 16.64 6.02 0.85
CA ALA A 152 17.62 5.09 1.39
C ALA A 152 18.75 4.81 0.39
N TRP A 153 18.42 4.55 -0.89
CA TRP A 153 19.40 4.42 -1.97
C TRP A 153 20.22 5.72 -2.15
N GLY A 154 19.56 6.89 -2.10
CA GLY A 154 20.23 8.18 -2.16
C GLY A 154 21.17 8.43 -0.99
N PHE A 155 20.79 8.06 0.24
CA PHE A 155 21.63 8.16 1.43
C PHE A 155 22.83 7.22 1.35
N LEU A 156 22.63 5.97 0.92
CA LEU A 156 23.71 4.99 0.77
C LEU A 156 24.69 5.36 -0.36
N ASN A 157 24.19 5.83 -1.50
CA ASN A 157 25.01 6.23 -2.65
C ASN A 157 25.74 7.56 -2.40
N THR A 158 24.99 8.64 -2.17
CA THR A 158 25.55 10.00 -2.09
C THR A 158 26.07 10.35 -0.69
N GLY A 159 25.44 9.84 0.37
CA GLY A 159 25.83 10.11 1.75
C GLY A 159 26.87 9.12 2.32
N MET A 160 26.96 7.90 1.79
CA MET A 160 27.91 6.87 2.24
C MET A 160 28.88 6.37 1.14
N GLY A 161 28.75 6.86 -0.10
CA GLY A 161 29.68 6.56 -1.20
C GLY A 161 29.57 5.14 -1.76
N LEU A 162 28.49 4.40 -1.48
CA LEU A 162 28.33 3.01 -1.88
C LEU A 162 27.88 2.88 -3.34
N ASP A 163 28.46 1.94 -4.08
CA ASP A 163 28.07 1.68 -5.47
C ASP A 163 26.75 0.88 -5.56
N CYS A 164 26.15 0.83 -6.77
CA CYS A 164 24.87 0.14 -6.99
C CYS A 164 24.91 -1.37 -6.68
N HIS A 165 26.06 -2.02 -6.78
CA HIS A 165 26.22 -3.45 -6.43
C HIS A 165 26.26 -3.61 -4.90
N GLN A 166 27.01 -2.77 -4.19
CA GLN A 166 27.04 -2.72 -2.72
C GLN A 166 25.65 -2.42 -2.13
N ILE A 167 24.94 -1.41 -2.66
CA ILE A 167 23.57 -1.10 -2.21
C ILE A 167 22.60 -2.24 -2.55
N GLY A 168 22.77 -2.86 -3.72
CA GLY A 168 22.04 -4.08 -4.09
C GLY A 168 22.22 -5.21 -3.08
N GLN A 169 23.43 -5.40 -2.52
CA GLN A 169 23.69 -6.36 -1.46
C GLN A 169 23.01 -5.99 -0.13
N VAL A 170 23.02 -4.71 0.26
CA VAL A 170 22.30 -4.23 1.47
C VAL A 170 20.80 -4.50 1.38
N PHE A 171 20.16 -4.18 0.24
CA PHE A 171 18.73 -4.45 0.04
C PHE A 171 18.45 -5.96 -0.10
N GLN A 172 19.36 -6.74 -0.69
CA GLN A 172 19.26 -8.21 -0.72
C GLN A 172 19.29 -8.79 0.71
N GLN A 173 20.09 -8.23 1.62
CA GLN A 173 20.09 -8.63 3.03
C GLN A 173 18.76 -8.28 3.72
N TRP A 174 18.27 -7.04 3.57
CA TRP A 174 16.97 -6.63 4.15
C TRP A 174 15.78 -7.45 3.61
N ASN A 175 15.85 -7.98 2.40
CA ASN A 175 14.85 -8.90 1.85
C ASN A 175 14.90 -10.31 2.49
N ASN A 176 16.07 -10.73 2.95
CA ASN A 176 16.32 -12.11 3.42
C ASN A 176 16.29 -12.21 4.97
N GLU A 177 16.50 -11.11 5.68
CA GLU A 177 16.72 -11.06 7.12
C GLU A 177 15.94 -9.88 7.77
N GLY A 178 15.37 -10.12 8.95
CA GLY A 178 14.68 -9.09 9.75
C GLY A 178 13.20 -8.86 9.41
N GLU A 179 12.65 -7.73 9.88
CA GLU A 179 11.21 -7.40 9.82
C GLU A 179 10.70 -7.11 8.38
N LEU A 180 11.61 -6.97 7.43
CA LEU A 180 11.33 -6.77 5.99
C LEU A 180 11.39 -8.07 5.17
N ASN A 181 11.69 -9.21 5.81
CA ASN A 181 11.85 -10.50 5.16
C ASN A 181 10.58 -10.90 4.35
N GLY A 182 10.78 -11.25 3.09
CA GLY A 182 9.69 -11.65 2.18
C GLY A 182 8.77 -10.51 1.74
N THR A 183 9.02 -9.25 2.13
CA THR A 183 8.21 -8.13 1.65
C THR A 183 8.48 -7.87 0.15
N PHE A 184 7.43 -8.03 -0.66
CA PHE A 184 7.47 -7.93 -2.12
C PHE A 184 8.21 -6.66 -2.63
N LEU A 185 8.07 -5.55 -1.91
CA LEU A 185 8.66 -4.27 -2.27
C LEU A 185 10.13 -4.11 -1.88
N VAL A 186 10.66 -4.88 -0.92
CA VAL A 186 12.12 -4.92 -0.63
C VAL A 186 12.82 -5.94 -1.53
N LYS A 187 12.13 -7.03 -1.92
CA LYS A 187 12.55 -7.89 -3.04
C LYS A 187 12.71 -7.06 -4.32
N ILE A 188 11.67 -6.30 -4.67
CA ILE A 188 11.69 -5.33 -5.76
C ILE A 188 12.78 -4.27 -5.54
N ALA A 189 13.09 -3.83 -4.31
CA ALA A 189 14.18 -2.87 -4.08
C ALA A 189 15.56 -3.42 -4.48
N ALA A 190 15.87 -4.66 -4.08
CA ALA A 190 17.11 -5.33 -4.44
C ALA A 190 17.21 -5.59 -5.96
N ASP A 191 16.09 -5.93 -6.58
CA ASP A 191 15.97 -6.03 -8.04
C ASP A 191 16.00 -4.65 -8.73
N VAL A 192 15.56 -3.58 -8.07
CA VAL A 192 15.55 -2.18 -8.56
C VAL A 192 16.92 -1.52 -8.52
N CYS A 193 17.80 -1.93 -7.59
CA CYS A 193 19.22 -1.61 -7.66
C CYS A 193 19.91 -2.22 -8.89
N LYS A 194 19.29 -3.23 -9.50
CA LYS A 194 19.70 -3.83 -10.78
C LYS A 194 18.86 -3.29 -11.96
N ALA A 195 17.59 -2.89 -11.76
CA ALA A 195 16.73 -2.22 -12.75
C ALA A 195 15.54 -1.41 -12.14
N ARG A 196 15.66 -0.07 -12.10
CA ARG A 196 14.60 0.95 -11.81
C ARG A 196 13.18 0.55 -12.29
N LYS A 197 12.03 0.81 -11.60
CA LYS A 197 11.65 1.65 -10.42
C LYS A 197 10.12 1.52 -10.11
N GLY A 198 9.61 1.13 -8.90
CA GLY A 198 8.14 1.27 -8.57
C GLY A 198 7.42 0.48 -7.42
N ASN A 199 6.79 1.09 -6.36
CA ASN A 199 5.78 0.52 -5.37
C ASN A 199 5.47 1.33 -3.99
N ALA A 200 4.33 1.28 -3.21
CA ALA A 200 4.08 2.09 -1.93
C ALA A 200 4.06 1.36 -0.54
N ILE A 201 3.93 2.17 0.54
CA ILE A 201 2.93 1.95 1.60
C ILE A 201 2.00 3.18 1.73
N MET A 202 0.69 2.98 1.98
CA MET A 202 -0.06 3.85 2.89
C MET A 202 -1.20 3.09 3.58
N ALA A 203 -1.27 3.20 4.91
CA ALA A 203 -2.50 3.02 5.70
C ALA A 203 -2.98 4.40 6.19
N THR A 204 -4.28 4.58 6.41
CA THR A 204 -4.93 5.89 6.67
C THR A 204 -4.17 6.76 7.68
N ASN A 205 -3.68 6.16 8.77
CA ASN A 205 -2.44 6.61 9.40
C ASN A 205 -1.73 5.42 10.06
N ALA A 206 -0.69 4.88 9.41
CA ALA A 206 0.00 3.66 9.87
C ALA A 206 0.50 3.74 11.32
N LYS A 207 0.79 4.95 11.82
CA LYS A 207 1.33 5.21 13.17
C LYS A 207 0.41 4.79 14.33
N LEU A 208 -0.87 4.54 14.06
CA LEU A 208 -1.87 4.15 15.08
C LEU A 208 -1.93 2.63 15.32
N ASP A 209 -1.32 1.81 14.46
CA ASP A 209 -1.10 0.40 14.78
C ASP A 209 -0.07 0.27 15.92
N SER A 210 -0.28 -0.67 16.84
CA SER A 210 0.58 -0.82 18.02
C SER A 210 1.99 -1.32 17.68
N CYS A 211 2.17 -2.07 16.59
CA CYS A 211 3.47 -2.55 16.13
C CYS A 211 4.22 -1.44 15.42
N VAL A 212 3.59 -0.82 14.40
CA VAL A 212 4.17 0.29 13.65
C VAL A 212 4.47 1.49 14.56
N GLY A 213 3.58 1.82 15.50
CA GLY A 213 3.80 2.89 16.48
C GLY A 213 5.01 2.65 17.40
N ARG A 214 5.26 1.40 17.80
CA ARG A 214 6.47 1.03 18.58
C ARG A 214 7.74 1.20 17.76
N GLU A 215 7.78 0.69 16.53
CA GLU A 215 8.97 0.83 15.68
C GLU A 215 9.22 2.26 15.24
N LEU A 216 8.17 3.04 15.00
CA LEU A 216 8.31 4.48 14.75
C LEU A 216 8.89 5.22 15.96
N GLN A 217 8.47 4.90 17.19
CA GLN A 217 9.09 5.47 18.41
C GLN A 217 10.55 5.05 18.56
N ARG A 218 10.86 3.75 18.39
CA ARG A 218 12.22 3.18 18.47
C ARG A 218 13.18 3.85 17.49
N ASN A 219 12.74 4.07 16.25
CA ASN A 219 13.56 4.62 15.18
C ASN A 219 13.48 6.16 15.05
N TYR A 220 12.59 6.85 15.77
CA TYR A 220 12.46 8.32 15.73
C TYR A 220 13.76 9.06 16.10
N GLY A 221 14.58 8.49 16.99
CA GLY A 221 15.92 9.00 17.29
C GLY A 221 16.85 8.98 16.07
N VAL A 222 16.86 7.86 15.35
CA VAL A 222 17.69 7.61 14.16
C VAL A 222 17.23 8.45 12.97
N LEU A 223 15.90 8.57 12.74
CA LEU A 223 15.34 9.41 11.68
C LEU A 223 15.78 10.87 11.81
N LYS A 224 15.83 11.42 13.04
CA LYS A 224 16.33 12.77 13.28
C LYS A 224 17.81 12.90 12.92
N ASP A 225 18.66 11.96 13.36
CA ASP A 225 20.10 12.00 13.06
C ASP A 225 20.37 11.90 11.55
N ILE A 226 19.63 11.03 10.83
CA ILE A 226 19.70 10.91 9.36
C ILE A 226 19.32 12.22 8.68
N VAL A 227 18.21 12.86 9.06
CA VAL A 227 17.77 14.13 8.43
C VAL A 227 18.71 15.29 8.80
N SER A 228 19.18 15.37 10.05
CA SER A 228 20.14 16.40 10.46
C SER A 228 21.48 16.29 9.75
N ARG A 229 22.02 15.07 9.57
CA ARG A 229 23.22 14.84 8.75
C ARG A 229 22.95 15.11 7.28
N GLY A 230 21.79 14.70 6.77
CA GLY A 230 21.35 14.95 5.40
C GLY A 230 21.40 16.43 5.03
N LEU A 231 20.83 17.28 5.89
CA LEU A 231 20.88 18.74 5.73
C LEU A 231 22.31 19.29 5.83
N ALA A 232 23.18 18.72 6.68
CA ALA A 232 24.58 19.11 6.80
C ALA A 232 25.46 18.70 5.58
N TYR A 233 24.93 17.89 4.66
CA TYR A 233 25.55 17.50 3.39
C TYR A 233 24.71 17.94 2.16
N ASP A 234 23.82 18.93 2.32
CA ASP A 234 22.93 19.48 1.27
C ASP A 234 22.11 18.41 0.51
N HIS A 235 21.74 17.32 1.18
CA HIS A 235 21.22 16.11 0.53
C HIS A 235 19.70 16.09 0.36
N TYR A 236 19.24 15.73 -0.84
CA TYR A 236 17.84 15.80 -1.25
C TYR A 236 16.99 14.63 -0.69
N MET A 237 16.28 14.88 0.40
CA MET A 237 15.42 13.88 1.07
C MET A 237 14.01 14.41 1.41
N PRO A 238 13.20 14.78 0.41
CA PRO A 238 11.89 15.38 0.62
C PRO A 238 10.93 14.50 1.43
N ASN A 239 10.99 13.17 1.31
CA ASN A 239 10.04 12.29 1.99
C ASN A 239 10.49 11.93 3.42
N LEU A 240 11.78 11.70 3.69
CA LEU A 240 12.30 11.52 5.05
C LEU A 240 12.16 12.80 5.89
N SER A 241 12.46 13.97 5.30
CA SER A 241 12.28 15.26 5.98
C SER A 241 10.80 15.59 6.20
N ALA A 242 9.93 15.42 5.20
CA ALA A 242 8.48 15.58 5.38
C ALA A 242 7.88 14.53 6.32
N THR A 243 8.40 13.29 6.36
CA THR A 243 7.98 12.26 7.33
C THR A 243 8.39 12.65 8.75
N LEU A 244 9.59 13.18 8.95
CA LEU A 244 10.03 13.69 10.24
C LEU A 244 9.16 14.88 10.69
N GLU A 245 8.87 15.82 9.79
CA GLU A 245 8.01 16.98 10.10
C GLU A 245 6.56 16.56 10.35
N TYR A 246 6.03 15.61 9.57
CA TYR A 246 4.73 15.00 9.79
C TYR A 246 4.65 14.27 11.13
N MET A 247 5.70 13.54 11.52
CA MET A 247 5.81 12.90 12.84
C MET A 247 5.80 13.92 13.98
N LYS A 248 6.55 15.03 13.85
CA LYS A 248 6.54 16.15 14.80
C LYS A 248 5.13 16.77 14.94
N CYS A 249 4.52 17.16 13.82
CA CYS A 249 3.24 17.86 13.82
C CYS A 249 2.07 16.96 14.25
N SER A 250 2.05 15.68 13.85
CA SER A 250 0.96 14.76 14.23
C SER A 250 1.14 14.08 15.60
N GLY A 251 2.31 14.20 16.22
CA GLY A 251 2.55 13.80 17.62
C GLY A 251 2.49 14.97 18.62
N GLY A 252 2.36 16.21 18.15
CA GLY A 252 2.35 17.41 18.99
C GLY A 252 0.94 17.79 19.43
N THR A 253 0.68 17.83 20.74
CA THR A 253 -0.59 18.31 21.32
C THR A 253 -0.74 19.84 21.30
N MET A 254 0.36 20.58 21.11
CA MET A 254 0.38 22.05 21.06
C MET A 254 1.26 22.50 19.90
N LEU A 255 0.64 22.99 18.83
CA LEU A 255 1.34 23.44 17.62
C LEU A 255 1.49 24.98 17.56
N PRO A 256 2.42 25.51 16.74
CA PRO A 256 2.57 26.96 16.54
C PRO A 256 1.35 27.65 15.92
N THR A 257 0.38 26.90 15.38
CA THR A 257 -0.87 27.40 14.78
C THR A 257 -1.65 28.34 15.71
N ARG A 258 -1.57 28.15 17.03
CA ARG A 258 -2.14 29.09 18.02
C ARG A 258 -1.68 30.55 17.86
N PHE A 259 -0.52 30.80 17.24
CA PHE A 259 -0.06 32.14 16.91
C PHE A 259 -0.65 32.65 15.58
N MET A 260 -0.92 31.75 14.63
CA MET A 260 -1.67 32.07 13.41
C MET A 260 -3.12 32.45 13.75
N GLU A 261 -3.78 31.74 14.67
CA GLU A 261 -5.10 32.14 15.19
C GLU A 261 -5.07 33.56 15.78
N ALA A 262 -4.10 33.85 16.65
CA ALA A 262 -3.92 35.17 17.24
C ALA A 262 -3.60 36.27 16.20
N GLN A 263 -2.91 35.93 15.11
CA GLN A 263 -2.69 36.85 13.98
C GLN A 263 -3.99 37.10 13.21
N MET A 264 -4.76 36.05 12.90
CA MET A 264 -6.03 36.15 12.18
C MET A 264 -7.07 36.97 12.97
N ASP A 265 -7.17 36.77 14.28
CA ASP A 265 -8.01 37.62 15.12
C ASP A 265 -7.55 39.08 15.12
N TYR A 266 -6.24 39.33 15.28
CA TYR A 266 -5.69 40.69 15.31
C TYR A 266 -5.90 41.48 14.01
N PHE A 267 -5.83 40.85 12.83
CA PHE A 267 -6.05 41.56 11.55
C PHE A 267 -7.49 41.50 11.01
N GLY A 268 -8.28 40.50 11.42
CA GLY A 268 -9.57 40.17 10.78
C GLY A 268 -10.74 39.95 11.73
N ALA A 269 -10.54 40.03 13.05
CA ALA A 269 -11.54 39.72 14.08
C ALA A 269 -12.15 38.31 13.93
N HIS A 270 -11.33 37.36 13.47
CA HIS A 270 -11.75 35.99 13.20
C HIS A 270 -12.14 35.17 14.45
N SER A 271 -11.81 35.64 15.66
CA SER A 271 -11.97 34.91 16.94
C SER A 271 -11.12 33.63 17.02
N TYR A 272 -10.95 33.09 18.23
CA TYR A 272 -10.24 31.84 18.49
C TYR A 272 -10.63 31.22 19.85
N ASP A 273 -10.53 29.89 19.93
CA ASP A 273 -10.74 29.10 21.14
C ASP A 273 -9.49 29.06 22.03
N LYS A 274 -9.67 29.07 23.36
CA LYS A 274 -8.60 29.06 24.35
C LYS A 274 -8.36 27.67 24.92
N PRO A 275 -7.11 27.15 24.89
CA PRO A 275 -6.77 25.86 25.48
C PRO A 275 -7.20 25.75 26.95
N GLY A 276 -7.86 24.65 27.30
CA GLY A 276 -8.34 24.36 28.65
C GLY A 276 -9.58 25.14 29.11
N VAL A 277 -10.25 25.91 28.24
CA VAL A 277 -11.53 26.55 28.56
C VAL A 277 -12.68 25.61 28.20
N LEU A 278 -13.50 25.25 29.20
CA LEU A 278 -14.59 24.29 29.05
C LEU A 278 -15.66 24.80 28.08
N GLY A 279 -15.73 24.18 26.89
CA GLY A 279 -16.64 24.54 25.81
C GLY A 279 -15.95 25.18 24.60
N GLU A 280 -14.74 25.72 24.77
CA GLU A 280 -13.87 26.20 23.69
C GLU A 280 -12.92 25.07 23.21
N ASP A 281 -12.47 24.19 24.12
CA ASP A 281 -11.47 23.14 23.84
C ASP A 281 -12.02 21.73 24.15
N PRO A 282 -12.10 20.78 23.18
CA PRO A 282 -11.83 20.90 21.73
C PRO A 282 -13.07 21.37 20.93
N GLY A 283 -14.02 22.04 21.58
CA GLY A 283 -15.31 22.42 21.00
C GLY A 283 -16.30 21.25 20.77
N PRO A 284 -17.56 21.54 20.40
CA PRO A 284 -18.54 20.54 20.03
C PRO A 284 -18.29 19.98 18.62
N VAL A 285 -17.82 18.74 18.53
CA VAL A 285 -17.72 18.00 17.26
C VAL A 285 -19.11 17.66 16.73
N ALA A 286 -19.33 17.88 15.43
CA ALA A 286 -20.58 17.59 14.70
C ALA A 286 -20.46 16.34 13.82
#